data_AF-A0AAD6X3R8-F1
#
_entry.id   AF-A0AAD6X3R8-F1
#
_cell.length_a   1.000
_cell.length_b   1.000
_cell.length_c   1.000
_cell.angle_alpha   90.00
_cell.angle_beta   90.00
_cell.angle_gamma   90.00
#
_symmetry.space_group_name_H-M   'P 1'
#
loop_
_entity.id
_entity.type
_entity.pdbx_description
1 polymer ?
#
loop_
_entity_poly.entity_id
_entity_poly.type
_entity_poly.pdbx_seq_one_letter_code
_entity_poly.pdbx_strand_id
1 'polypeptide(L)'
;RQLAELRMYALSWVIRRKPQWQQKVSNPILLEKWRKEALDQQRALRIEEKLTSNMAKDSGASPFVDFQPIIQVNYVLTELAGYARLSDPTTGIEVRIITFMYPARFDAIWLSDRLILVELSEPLRAAVSQLENIPDELKDWYPGSNGQVLDLVHPSLYCIV
;
A
#
# COMPACT_ATOMS: atom_id res chain seq x y z
N ARG A 1 -15.98 3.07 -5.40
CA ARG A 1 -15.44 1.74 -5.06
C ARG A 1 -16.35 1.11 -4.02
N GLN A 2 -16.72 -0.15 -4.20
CA GLN A 2 -17.58 -0.88 -3.24
C GLN A 2 -16.75 -1.30 -2.02
N LEU A 3 -17.41 -1.53 -0.88
CA LEU A 3 -16.73 -1.91 0.37
C LEU A 3 -15.94 -3.22 0.25
N ALA A 4 -16.45 -4.19 -0.53
CA ALA A 4 -15.70 -5.41 -0.88
C ALA A 4 -14.36 -5.10 -1.57
N GLU A 5 -14.34 -4.20 -2.55
CA GLU A 5 -13.13 -3.84 -3.29
C GLU A 5 -12.09 -3.24 -2.35
N LEU A 6 -12.50 -2.33 -1.45
CA LEU A 6 -11.60 -1.71 -0.48
C LEU A 6 -10.92 -2.74 0.45
N ARG A 7 -11.66 -3.79 0.83
CA ARG A 7 -11.13 -4.89 1.65
C ARG A 7 -10.21 -5.81 0.83
N MET A 8 -10.57 -6.13 -0.42
CA MET A 8 -9.69 -6.89 -1.32
C MET A 8 -8.36 -6.16 -1.57
N TYR A 9 -8.41 -4.84 -1.78
CA TYR A 9 -7.21 -4.00 -1.88
C TYR A 9 -6.38 -4.01 -0.60
N ALA A 10 -7.00 -4.04 0.57
CA ALA A 10 -6.28 -4.13 1.83
C ALA A 10 -5.53 -5.47 1.96
N LEU A 11 -6.15 -6.58 1.58
CA LEU A 11 -5.48 -7.89 1.53
C LEU A 11 -4.34 -7.90 0.50
N SER A 12 -4.60 -7.43 -0.72
CA SER A 12 -3.58 -7.30 -1.78
C SER A 12 -2.38 -6.48 -1.30
N TRP A 13 -2.63 -5.35 -0.63
CA TRP A 13 -1.59 -4.50 -0.06
C TRP A 13 -0.74 -5.20 0.99
N VAL A 14 -1.36 -5.89 1.96
CA VAL A 14 -0.61 -6.62 3.01
C VAL A 14 0.33 -7.66 2.43
N ILE A 15 -0.06 -8.32 1.34
CA ILE A 15 0.81 -9.28 0.64
C ILE A 15 1.91 -8.55 -0.12
N ARG A 16 1.57 -7.52 -0.90
CA ARG A 16 2.52 -6.77 -1.75
C ARG A 16 3.52 -5.90 -0.98
N ARG A 17 3.30 -5.68 0.32
CA ARG A 17 4.27 -5.01 1.19
C ARG A 17 5.35 -5.96 1.73
N LYS A 18 5.22 -7.27 1.52
CA LYS A 18 6.24 -8.25 1.91
C LYS A 18 7.46 -8.14 0.97
N PRO A 19 8.69 -8.30 1.47
CA PRO A 19 9.87 -8.28 0.61
C PRO A 19 9.82 -9.42 -0.40
N GLN A 20 10.20 -9.15 -1.64
CA GLN A 20 10.26 -10.11 -2.74
C GLN A 20 8.93 -10.84 -3.01
N TRP A 21 7.79 -10.21 -2.74
CA TRP A 21 6.48 -10.84 -2.92
C TRP A 21 6.25 -11.26 -4.38
N GLN A 22 6.80 -10.52 -5.35
CA GLN A 22 6.72 -10.82 -6.79
C GLN A 22 7.34 -12.16 -7.13
N GLN A 23 8.47 -12.51 -6.50
CA GLN A 23 9.13 -13.80 -6.71
C GLN A 23 8.37 -14.91 -5.98
N LYS A 24 7.84 -14.59 -4.80
CA LYS A 24 7.10 -15.52 -3.94
C LYS A 24 5.73 -15.92 -4.51
N VAL A 25 5.09 -15.05 -5.32
CA VAL A 25 3.79 -15.33 -5.94
C VAL A 25 3.85 -16.52 -6.89
N SER A 26 5.01 -16.82 -7.47
CA SER A 26 5.20 -17.98 -8.36
C SER A 26 5.30 -19.31 -7.59
N ASN A 27 5.42 -19.29 -6.25
CA ASN A 27 5.53 -20.50 -5.44
C ASN A 27 4.13 -20.96 -4.97
N PRO A 28 3.63 -22.11 -5.46
CA PRO A 28 2.28 -22.59 -5.12
C PRO A 28 2.12 -22.93 -3.63
N ILE A 29 3.18 -23.38 -2.96
CA ILE A 29 3.16 -23.70 -1.52
C ILE A 29 3.00 -22.42 -0.69
N LEU A 30 3.66 -21.32 -1.10
CA LEU A 30 3.51 -20.04 -0.43
C LEU A 30 2.14 -19.42 -0.68
N LEU A 31 1.59 -19.54 -1.89
CA LEU A 31 0.22 -19.11 -2.18
C LEU A 31 -0.81 -19.87 -1.32
N GLU A 32 -0.63 -21.19 -1.20
CA GLU A 32 -1.47 -22.05 -0.36
C GLU A 32 -1.43 -21.56 1.11
N LYS A 33 -0.23 -21.28 1.61
CA LYS A 33 -0.03 -20.72 2.95
C LYS A 33 -0.71 -19.36 3.13
N TRP A 34 -0.51 -18.40 2.23
CA TRP A 34 -1.14 -17.08 2.31
C TRP A 34 -2.66 -17.13 2.23
N ARG A 35 -3.20 -18.03 1.40
CA ARG A 35 -4.64 -18.28 1.34
C ARG A 35 -5.17 -18.77 2.67
N LYS A 36 -4.50 -19.74 3.31
CA LYS A 36 -4.88 -20.24 4.64
C LYS A 36 -4.82 -19.13 5.69
N GLU A 37 -3.71 -18.39 5.75
CA GLU A 37 -3.55 -17.25 6.67
C GLU A 37 -4.64 -16.19 6.48
N ALA A 38 -4.96 -15.84 5.23
CA ALA A 38 -6.01 -14.89 4.91
C ALA A 38 -7.38 -15.39 5.41
N LEU A 39 -7.73 -16.65 5.14
CA LEU A 39 -9.00 -17.24 5.60
C LEU A 39 -9.09 -17.31 7.13
N ASP A 40 -8.01 -17.68 7.81
CA ASP A 40 -7.97 -17.74 9.28
C ASP A 40 -8.13 -16.34 9.88
N GLN A 41 -7.50 -15.31 9.31
CA GLN A 41 -7.72 -13.91 9.72
C GLN A 41 -9.18 -13.49 9.49
N GLN A 42 -9.79 -13.90 8.38
CA GLN A 42 -11.21 -13.61 8.11
C GLN A 42 -12.15 -14.26 9.12
N ARG A 43 -11.78 -15.38 9.74
CA ARG A 43 -12.60 -16.00 10.82
C ARG A 43 -12.62 -15.14 12.07
N ALA A 44 -11.50 -14.48 12.40
CA ALA A 44 -11.34 -13.66 13.59
C ALA A 44 -11.97 -12.26 13.51
N LEU A 45 -12.26 -11.76 12.30
CA LEU A 45 -12.87 -10.44 12.09
C LEU A 45 -14.37 -10.41 12.41
N ARG A 46 -14.89 -9.22 12.74
CA ARG A 46 -16.35 -9.00 12.85
C ARG A 46 -17.01 -9.13 11.48
N ILE A 47 -18.31 -9.46 11.44
CA ILE A 47 -19.05 -9.70 10.18
C ILE A 47 -18.94 -8.49 9.25
N GLU A 48 -19.05 -7.30 9.80
CA GLU A 48 -18.93 -6.01 9.12
C GLU A 48 -17.50 -5.66 8.69
N GLU A 49 -16.50 -6.49 8.96
CA GLU A 49 -15.10 -6.30 8.55
C GLU A 49 -14.63 -7.40 7.57
N LYS A 50 -15.36 -8.52 7.50
CA LYS A 50 -15.02 -9.66 6.66
C LYS A 50 -15.04 -9.29 5.17
N LEU A 51 -14.17 -9.95 4.40
CA LEU A 51 -14.19 -10.00 2.94
C LEU A 51 -15.51 -10.61 2.47
N THR A 52 -16.52 -9.74 2.34
CA THR A 52 -17.82 -9.95 1.72
C THR A 52 -18.49 -8.59 1.50
N SER A 53 -19.05 -8.33 0.31
CA SER A 53 -20.21 -7.42 0.19
C SER A 53 -21.11 -7.77 -1.00
N ASN A 54 -22.40 -7.93 -0.73
CA ASN A 54 -23.57 -7.85 -1.63
C ASN A 54 -23.87 -8.91 -2.71
N MET A 55 -22.96 -9.83 -3.10
CA MET A 55 -23.33 -10.90 -4.08
C MET A 55 -24.49 -11.81 -3.62
N ALA A 56 -24.77 -11.87 -2.31
CA ALA A 56 -25.87 -12.64 -1.75
C ALA A 56 -27.20 -11.87 -1.63
N LYS A 57 -27.20 -10.53 -1.75
CA LYS A 57 -28.45 -9.75 -1.56
C LYS A 57 -29.41 -9.87 -2.74
N ASP A 58 -28.88 -10.02 -3.95
CA ASP A 58 -29.70 -10.06 -5.17
C ASP A 58 -30.04 -11.49 -5.64
N SER A 59 -29.45 -12.52 -5.02
CA SER A 59 -29.63 -13.92 -5.43
C SER A 59 -30.76 -14.65 -4.68
N GLY A 60 -31.44 -13.99 -3.73
CA GLY A 60 -32.46 -14.65 -2.89
C GLY A 60 -31.89 -15.80 -2.04
N ALA A 61 -30.57 -15.94 -2.00
CA ALA A 61 -29.88 -16.94 -1.20
C ALA A 61 -30.06 -16.59 0.28
N SER A 62 -30.37 -17.60 1.09
CA SER A 62 -30.62 -17.41 2.52
C SER A 62 -29.40 -16.72 3.17
N PRO A 63 -29.61 -15.78 4.12
CA PRO A 63 -28.52 -15.11 4.83
C PRO A 63 -27.62 -16.07 5.63
N PHE A 64 -28.01 -17.34 5.74
CA PHE A 64 -27.23 -18.44 6.34
C PHE A 64 -26.43 -19.27 5.32
N VAL A 65 -26.57 -19.02 4.01
CA VAL A 65 -25.89 -19.79 2.96
C VAL A 65 -24.58 -19.08 2.59
N ASP A 66 -23.53 -19.56 3.24
CA ASP A 66 -22.12 -19.47 2.86
C ASP A 66 -21.54 -18.09 2.58
N PHE A 67 -21.28 -17.38 3.69
CA PHE A 67 -20.14 -16.47 3.79
C PHE A 67 -18.88 -17.15 3.27
N GLN A 68 -18.47 -16.84 2.04
CA GLN A 68 -17.27 -17.42 1.46
C GLN A 68 -16.23 -16.35 1.10
N PRO A 69 -15.46 -15.87 2.11
CA PRO A 69 -14.26 -15.08 1.89
C PRO A 69 -13.29 -15.74 0.90
N ILE A 70 -13.36 -17.07 0.75
CA ILE A 70 -12.55 -17.86 -0.19
C ILE A 70 -12.61 -17.32 -1.62
N ILE A 71 -13.76 -16.85 -2.11
CA ILE A 71 -13.86 -16.34 -3.49
C ILE A 71 -13.04 -15.06 -3.65
N GLN A 72 -13.19 -14.11 -2.72
CA GLN A 72 -12.45 -12.84 -2.75
C GLN A 72 -10.95 -13.04 -2.46
N VAL A 73 -10.61 -13.96 -1.54
CA VAL A 73 -9.22 -14.34 -1.28
C VAL A 73 -8.59 -14.94 -2.54
N ASN A 74 -9.25 -15.90 -3.19
CA ASN A 74 -8.75 -16.50 -4.42
C ASN A 74 -8.62 -15.48 -5.55
N TYR A 75 -9.58 -14.58 -5.68
CA TYR A 75 -9.52 -13.47 -6.63
C TYR A 75 -8.27 -12.61 -6.39
N VAL A 76 -8.05 -12.13 -5.16
CA VAL A 76 -6.88 -11.33 -4.80
C VAL A 76 -5.59 -12.10 -5.12
N LEU A 77 -5.49 -13.37 -4.74
CA LEU A 77 -4.30 -14.19 -5.01
C LEU A 77 -4.04 -14.40 -6.50
N THR A 78 -5.10 -14.53 -7.30
CA THR A 78 -5.01 -14.65 -8.76
C THR A 78 -4.50 -13.34 -9.37
N GLU A 79 -5.01 -12.21 -8.88
CA GLU A 79 -4.64 -10.88 -9.34
C GLU A 79 -3.16 -10.54 -9.05
N LEU A 80 -2.58 -11.08 -7.97
CA LEU A 80 -1.16 -10.87 -7.63
C LEU A 80 -0.22 -11.24 -8.78
N ALA A 81 -0.54 -12.31 -9.54
CA ALA A 81 0.25 -12.68 -10.71
C ALA A 81 0.21 -11.60 -11.81
N GLY A 82 -0.92 -10.89 -11.94
CA GLY A 82 -1.07 -9.71 -12.80
C GLY A 82 -0.14 -8.58 -12.36
N TYR A 83 -0.20 -8.21 -11.08
CA TYR A 83 0.66 -7.15 -10.55
C TYR A 83 2.16 -7.48 -10.63
N ALA A 84 2.54 -8.75 -10.45
CA ALA A 84 3.93 -9.16 -10.60
C ALA A 84 4.45 -8.94 -12.02
N ARG A 85 3.60 -9.10 -13.05
CA ARG A 85 3.93 -8.76 -14.45
C ARG A 85 4.02 -7.27 -14.72
N LEU A 86 3.40 -6.44 -13.89
CA LEU A 86 3.47 -4.99 -13.94
C LEU A 86 4.65 -4.45 -13.11
N SER A 87 5.67 -5.28 -12.86
CA SER A 87 6.92 -4.83 -12.25
C SER A 87 8.07 -4.95 -13.24
N ASP A 88 8.93 -3.95 -13.27
CA ASP A 88 10.16 -3.97 -14.04
C ASP A 88 11.35 -4.11 -13.07
N PRO A 89 12.03 -5.26 -13.05
CA PRO A 89 13.16 -5.49 -12.14
C PRO A 89 14.39 -4.64 -12.48
N THR A 90 14.49 -4.10 -13.70
CA THR A 90 15.61 -3.25 -14.14
C THR A 90 15.45 -1.86 -13.54
N THR A 91 14.32 -1.20 -13.82
CA THR A 91 14.05 0.15 -13.31
C THR A 91 13.51 0.17 -11.89
N GLY A 92 13.13 -0.97 -11.32
CA GLY A 92 12.49 -1.08 -10.01
C GLY A 92 11.05 -0.55 -9.97
N ILE A 93 10.46 -0.23 -11.13
CA ILE A 93 9.08 0.24 -11.23
C ILE A 93 8.12 -0.88 -10.83
N GLU A 94 7.19 -0.57 -9.92
CA GLU A 94 6.11 -1.48 -9.53
C GLU A 94 4.81 -0.72 -9.25
N VAL A 95 3.67 -1.39 -9.48
CA VAL A 95 2.36 -0.88 -9.06
C VAL A 95 2.19 -1.09 -7.55
N ARG A 96 1.89 0.00 -6.82
CA ARG A 96 1.57 -0.02 -5.39
C ARG A 96 0.16 0.48 -5.12
N ILE A 97 -0.39 -0.01 -4.00
CA ILE A 97 -1.59 0.57 -3.39
C ILE A 97 -1.13 1.46 -2.24
N ILE A 98 -1.38 2.75 -2.31
CA ILE A 98 -1.19 3.62 -1.14
C ILE A 98 -2.44 3.51 -0.27
N THR A 99 -2.23 3.10 0.99
CA THR A 99 -3.31 2.85 1.96
C THR A 99 -3.34 3.85 3.11
N PHE A 100 -2.27 4.63 3.29
CA PHE A 100 -2.07 5.51 4.45
C PHE A 100 -2.67 6.91 4.28
N MET A 101 -2.97 7.33 3.05
CA MET A 101 -3.45 8.67 2.74
C MET A 101 -4.85 8.56 2.12
N TYR A 102 -5.88 8.93 2.90
CA TYR A 102 -7.31 8.86 2.56
C TYR A 102 -7.96 7.45 2.48
N PRO A 103 -9.28 7.32 2.71
CA PRO A 103 -10.04 6.09 2.46
C PRO A 103 -10.03 5.64 0.99
N ALA A 104 -9.48 6.47 0.10
CA ALA A 104 -9.27 6.16 -1.30
C ALA A 104 -8.06 5.24 -1.46
N ARG A 105 -8.32 3.94 -1.61
CA ARG A 105 -7.36 2.99 -2.17
C ARG A 105 -7.18 3.36 -3.65
N PHE A 106 -5.97 3.66 -4.09
CA PHE A 106 -5.65 3.86 -5.50
C PHE A 106 -4.80 2.69 -5.99
N ASP A 107 -5.21 2.05 -7.09
CA ASP A 107 -4.62 0.84 -7.67
C ASP A 107 -3.79 1.11 -8.94
N ALA A 108 -3.52 2.38 -9.24
CA ALA A 108 -2.75 2.80 -10.42
C ALA A 108 -1.57 3.71 -10.05
N ILE A 109 -1.06 3.60 -8.81
CA ILE A 109 0.12 4.36 -8.38
C ILE A 109 1.36 3.54 -8.71
N TRP A 110 2.27 4.14 -9.45
CA TRP A 110 3.54 3.55 -9.82
C TRP A 110 4.65 4.15 -8.96
N LEU A 111 5.55 3.30 -8.46
CA LEU A 111 6.66 3.71 -7.62
C LEU A 111 7.93 3.00 -8.07
N SER A 112 9.07 3.69 -7.94
CA SER A 112 10.40 3.09 -8.03
C SER A 112 11.36 3.84 -7.12
N ASP A 113 12.16 3.07 -6.36
CA ASP A 113 13.24 3.60 -5.54
C ASP A 113 14.58 3.70 -6.30
N ARG A 114 14.60 3.37 -7.61
CA ARG A 114 15.84 3.28 -8.42
C ARG A 114 15.91 4.26 -9.59
N LEU A 115 14.78 4.90 -9.92
CA LEU A 115 14.74 5.84 -11.06
C LEU A 115 15.52 7.13 -10.78
N ILE A 116 15.63 7.53 -9.52
CA ILE A 116 16.46 8.67 -9.13
C ILE A 116 17.89 8.19 -9.00
N LEU A 117 18.74 8.67 -9.90
CA LEU A 117 20.16 8.36 -9.93
C LEU A 117 20.87 8.87 -8.66
N VAL A 118 21.91 8.15 -8.23
CA VAL A 118 22.72 8.53 -7.05
C VAL A 118 23.41 9.87 -7.29
N GLU A 119 23.84 10.10 -8.54
CA GLU A 119 24.48 11.32 -9.00
C GLU A 119 23.56 12.54 -8.93
N LEU A 120 22.23 12.34 -8.84
CA LEU A 120 21.25 13.41 -8.64
C LEU A 120 20.83 13.53 -7.17
N SER A 121 20.57 12.39 -6.52
CA SER A 121 20.06 12.36 -5.14
C SER A 121 21.10 12.76 -4.10
N GLU A 122 22.37 12.38 -4.27
CA GLU A 122 23.43 12.73 -3.32
C GLU A 122 23.74 14.23 -3.32
N PRO A 123 23.90 14.92 -4.47
CA PRO A 123 24.05 16.38 -4.46
C PRO A 123 22.84 17.10 -3.85
N LEU A 124 21.62 16.64 -4.14
CA LEU A 124 20.42 17.20 -3.53
C LEU A 124 20.43 17.02 -2.00
N ARG A 125 20.76 15.81 -1.51
CA ARG A 125 20.89 15.53 -0.08
C ARG A 125 21.97 16.41 0.56
N ALA A 126 23.11 16.59 -0.10
CA ALA A 126 24.20 17.43 0.37
C ALA A 126 23.85 18.93 0.40
N ALA A 127 23.01 19.40 -0.53
CA ALA A 127 22.52 20.77 -0.53
C ALA A 127 21.47 20.98 0.58
N VAL A 128 20.51 20.06 0.71
CA VAL A 128 19.45 20.11 1.73
C VAL A 128 20.00 19.96 3.14
N SER A 129 21.06 19.16 3.34
CA SER A 129 21.69 19.00 4.65
C SER A 129 22.29 20.28 5.21
N GLN A 130 22.62 21.27 4.37
CA GLN A 130 23.07 22.59 4.83
C GLN A 130 21.92 23.41 5.45
N LEU A 131 20.69 23.17 5.01
CA LEU A 131 19.49 23.79 5.57
C LEU A 131 19.06 23.07 6.86
N GLU A 132 19.23 21.75 6.91
CA GLU A 132 18.85 20.92 8.06
C GLU A 132 19.85 21.04 9.24
N ASN A 133 21.14 21.08 8.95
CA ASN A 133 22.22 21.08 9.95
C ASN A 133 22.61 22.48 10.43
N ILE A 134 21.60 23.28 10.78
CA ILE A 134 21.77 24.55 11.48
C ILE A 134 21.66 24.35 13.00
N PRO A 135 22.24 25.25 13.82
CA PRO A 135 22.03 25.23 15.27
C PRO A 135 20.55 25.13 15.64
N ASP A 136 20.21 24.35 16.67
CA ASP A 136 18.81 24.09 17.05
C ASP A 136 18.02 25.36 17.36
N GLU A 137 18.68 26.41 17.83
CA GLU A 137 18.11 27.73 18.10
C GLU A 137 17.63 28.45 16.84
N LEU A 138 18.16 28.09 15.66
CA LEU A 138 17.84 28.66 14.36
C LEU A 138 16.87 27.79 13.55
N LYS A 139 16.51 26.59 14.05
CA LYS A 139 15.61 25.67 13.38
C LYS A 139 14.17 26.20 13.39
N ASP A 140 13.56 26.26 12.22
CA ASP A 140 12.18 26.68 12.03
C ASP A 140 11.21 25.51 12.26
N TRP A 141 10.90 25.26 13.53
CA TRP A 141 9.97 24.19 13.91
C TRP A 141 8.52 24.61 13.64
N TYR A 142 7.79 23.78 12.92
CA TYR A 142 6.40 24.03 12.60
C TYR A 142 5.57 24.19 13.90
N PRO A 143 4.76 25.26 14.03
CA PRO A 143 3.94 25.50 15.21
C PRO A 143 3.01 24.34 15.55
N GLY A 144 2.99 23.92 16.82
CA GLY A 144 2.13 22.82 17.29
C GLY A 144 2.62 21.41 16.92
N SER A 145 3.81 21.28 16.31
CA SER A 145 4.42 19.98 15.98
C SER A 145 5.15 19.31 17.14
N ASN A 146 5.27 19.95 18.31
CA ASN A 146 6.11 19.50 19.42
C ASN A 146 7.58 19.22 19.00
N GLY A 147 8.13 20.00 18.06
CA GLY A 147 9.49 19.83 17.57
C GLY A 147 9.69 18.57 16.73
N GLN A 148 8.65 18.11 16.03
CA GLN A 148 8.70 16.91 15.18
C GLN A 148 8.72 17.24 13.69
N VAL A 149 8.31 18.45 13.31
CA VAL A 149 8.25 18.90 11.92
C VAL A 149 9.11 20.14 11.79
N LEU A 150 10.20 20.02 11.03
CA LEU A 150 11.13 21.09 10.73
C LEU A 150 10.88 21.60 9.31
N ASP A 151 10.60 22.88 9.17
CA ASP A 151 10.41 23.51 7.87
C ASP A 151 11.77 23.92 7.29
N LEU A 152 12.31 23.10 6.39
CA LEU A 152 13.58 23.39 5.70
C LEU A 152 13.43 24.50 4.66
N VAL A 153 12.23 24.61 4.07
CA VAL A 153 11.85 25.64 3.10
C VAL A 153 10.42 26.04 3.42
N HIS A 154 10.19 27.31 3.74
CA HIS A 154 8.84 27.78 4.02
C HIS A 154 7.97 27.70 2.75
N PRO A 155 6.75 27.11 2.79
CA PRO A 155 5.90 26.91 1.61
C PRO A 155 5.61 28.18 0.81
N SER A 156 5.57 29.35 1.45
CA SER A 156 5.37 30.63 0.77
C SER A 156 6.55 31.10 -0.08
N LEU A 157 7.74 30.51 0.08
CA LEU A 157 8.92 30.82 -0.73
C LEU A 157 8.94 30.07 -2.07
N TYR A 158 8.10 29.04 -2.22
CA TYR A 158 7.94 28.26 -3.44
C TYR A 158 6.46 27.84 -3.63
N CYS A 159 5.63 28.74 -4.15
CA CYS A 159 4.20 28.51 -4.37
C CYS A 159 3.86 27.58 -5.57
N ILE A 160 4.84 26.86 -6.13
CA ILE A 160 4.65 25.96 -7.28
C ILE A 160 5.18 24.59 -6.89
N VAL A 161 4.31 23.80 -6.26
CA VAL A 161 4.44 22.34 -6.15
C VAL A 161 3.10 21.73 -6.52
#